data_AF-A0A321LRU4-F1
#
_entry.id   AF-A0A321LRU4-F1
#
_cell.length_a   1.000
_cell.length_b   1.000
_cell.length_c   1.000
_cell.angle_alpha   90.00
_cell.angle_beta   90.00
_cell.angle_gamma   90.00
#
_symmetry.space_group_name_H-M   'P 1'
#
loop_
_entity.id
_entity.type
_entity.pdbx_description
1 polymer ?
#
loop_
_entity_poly.entity_id
_entity_poly.type
_entity_poly.pdbx_seq_one_letter_code
_entity_poly.pdbx_strand_id
1 'polypeptide(L)'
;MNNRGLVILSGISLLFFGWLGLLSSGIPTPYCPMPTITVIPAFALSSWNLEIVAVLIPVLLFFLWNPGLLVSEQSRLPRRTLGIVGVLTLLSMVDFIFEWNYGLQYRGMRHLLTILIINVAMLALLWWAIVRVLRRPSFSWNLFSHWLLFVWLAWCAFPYLGELP
;
A
#
# COMPACT_ATOMS: atom_id res chain seq x y z
N MET A 1 -2.42 4.76 25.72
CA MET A 1 -1.23 4.42 24.92
C MET A 1 -0.62 5.73 24.41
N ASN A 2 0.69 5.94 24.54
CA ASN A 2 1.34 7.16 24.04
C ASN A 2 1.24 7.22 22.50
N ASN A 3 1.06 8.42 21.93
CA ASN A 3 0.99 8.68 20.48
C ASN A 3 2.15 8.03 19.71
N ARG A 4 3.36 8.05 20.27
CA ARG A 4 4.53 7.38 19.67
C ARG A 4 4.37 5.87 19.55
N GLY A 5 3.79 5.25 20.58
CA GLY A 5 3.50 3.81 20.58
C GLY A 5 2.49 3.44 19.50
N LEU A 6 1.49 4.29 19.26
CA LEU A 6 0.54 4.12 18.16
C LEU A 6 1.23 4.16 16.79
N VAL A 7 2.15 5.10 16.57
CA VAL A 7 2.88 5.20 15.29
C VAL A 7 3.74 3.96 15.03
N ILE A 8 4.46 3.50 16.07
CA ILE A 8 5.30 2.30 15.97
C ILE A 8 4.42 1.07 15.67
N LEU A 9 3.31 0.91 16.40
CA LEU A 9 2.38 -0.19 16.19
C LEU A 9 1.77 -0.15 14.77
N SER A 10 1.37 1.04 14.30
CA SER A 10 0.91 1.24 12.93
C SER A 10 1.97 0.84 11.91
N GLY A 11 3.22 1.27 12.07
CA GLY A 11 4.31 0.88 11.18
C GLY A 11 4.57 -0.63 11.18
N ILE A 12 4.67 -1.24 12.36
CA ILE A 12 4.91 -2.70 12.49
C ILE A 12 3.74 -3.51 11.90
N SER A 13 2.50 -3.06 12.08
CA SER A 13 1.32 -3.74 11.49
C SER A 13 1.37 -3.81 9.96
N LEU A 14 2.14 -2.94 9.29
CA LEU A 14 2.32 -3.03 7.83
C LEU A 14 3.09 -4.28 7.41
N LEU A 15 3.87 -4.90 8.31
CA LEU A 15 4.51 -6.20 8.04
C LEU A 15 3.47 -7.27 7.71
N PHE A 16 2.34 -7.25 8.42
CA PHE A 16 1.25 -8.19 8.16
C PHE A 16 0.71 -8.00 6.74
N PHE A 17 0.48 -6.76 6.31
CA PHE A 17 -0.02 -6.47 4.97
C PHE A 17 1.00 -6.76 3.86
N GLY A 18 2.28 -6.45 4.09
CA GLY A 18 3.35 -6.80 3.16
C GLY A 18 3.54 -8.31 3.02
N TRP A 19 3.47 -9.06 4.14
CA TRP A 19 3.49 -10.52 4.12
C TRP A 19 2.26 -11.08 3.41
N LEU A 20 1.08 -10.54 3.70
CA LEU A 20 -0.17 -10.98 3.11
C LEU A 20 -0.20 -10.71 1.59
N GLY A 21 0.34 -9.58 1.15
CA GLY A 21 0.45 -9.20 -0.26
C GLY A 21 1.48 -10.00 -1.06
N LEU A 22 2.62 -10.38 -0.47
CA LEU A 22 3.73 -11.02 -1.18
C LEU A 22 3.83 -12.55 -0.96
N LEU A 23 3.62 -13.03 0.26
CA LEU A 23 4.06 -14.37 0.69
C LEU A 23 2.94 -15.31 1.10
N SER A 24 1.71 -14.82 1.29
CA SER A 24 0.63 -15.63 1.87
C SER A 24 0.23 -16.87 1.05
N SER A 25 0.47 -16.86 -0.27
CA SER A 25 0.15 -18.00 -1.13
C SER A 25 1.24 -18.35 -2.15
N GLY A 26 2.32 -17.57 -2.25
CA GLY A 26 3.40 -17.76 -3.23
C GLY A 26 2.96 -17.62 -4.70
N ILE A 27 1.69 -17.33 -4.96
CA ILE A 27 1.06 -17.20 -6.28
C ILE A 27 0.08 -16.02 -6.21
N PRO A 28 -0.10 -15.20 -7.27
CA PRO A 28 -1.08 -14.14 -7.25
C PRO A 28 -2.50 -14.65 -7.03
N THR A 29 -3.11 -14.23 -5.91
CA THR A 29 -4.49 -14.51 -5.52
C THR A 29 -5.17 -13.20 -5.10
N PRO A 30 -6.52 -13.15 -4.98
CA PRO A 30 -7.19 -11.94 -4.50
C PRO A 30 -6.71 -11.43 -3.14
N TYR A 31 -6.18 -12.35 -2.31
CA TYR A 31 -5.62 -12.04 -0.99
C TYR A 31 -4.12 -11.72 -1.05
N CYS A 32 -3.40 -12.30 -2.03
CA CYS A 32 -1.97 -12.10 -2.27
C CYS A 32 -1.79 -11.47 -3.66
N PRO A 33 -2.18 -10.20 -3.90
CA PRO A 33 -2.18 -9.63 -5.24
C PRO A 33 -0.78 -9.23 -5.72
N MET A 34 0.26 -9.49 -4.92
CA MET A 34 1.66 -9.24 -5.26
C MET A 34 1.86 -7.77 -5.67
N PRO A 35 1.74 -6.83 -4.73
CA PRO A 35 1.83 -5.41 -5.04
C PRO A 35 3.25 -5.03 -5.46
N THR A 36 3.34 -4.16 -6.44
CA THR A 36 4.62 -3.78 -7.07
C THR A 36 5.67 -3.28 -6.06
N ILE A 37 5.26 -2.62 -4.97
CA ILE A 37 6.16 -2.08 -3.93
C ILE A 37 6.93 -3.16 -3.17
N THR A 38 6.41 -4.39 -3.10
CA THR A 38 7.09 -5.54 -2.47
C THR A 38 7.68 -6.47 -3.53
N VAL A 39 7.01 -6.63 -4.67
CA VAL A 39 7.46 -7.52 -5.76
C VAL A 39 8.76 -7.05 -6.41
N ILE A 40 8.89 -5.78 -6.78
CA ILE A 40 10.12 -5.29 -7.42
C ILE A 40 11.34 -5.47 -6.50
N PRO A 41 11.29 -5.06 -5.20
CA PRO A 41 12.38 -5.34 -4.29
C PRO A 41 12.61 -6.84 -4.06
N ALA A 42 11.55 -7.66 -4.03
CA ALA A 42 11.70 -9.11 -3.89
C ALA A 42 12.49 -9.72 -5.05
N PHE A 43 12.21 -9.32 -6.29
CA PHE A 43 13.00 -9.74 -7.46
C PHE A 43 14.44 -9.24 -7.41
N ALA A 44 14.68 -8.01 -6.96
CA ALA A 44 16.05 -7.50 -6.82
C ALA A 44 16.86 -8.24 -5.75
N LEU A 45 16.19 -8.78 -4.73
CA LEU A 45 16.80 -9.51 -3.62
C LEU A 45 16.87 -11.02 -3.82
N SER A 46 16.24 -11.55 -4.87
CA SER A 46 16.18 -13.00 -5.11
C SER A 46 17.55 -13.61 -5.42
N SER A 47 18.45 -12.85 -6.06
CA SER A 47 19.82 -13.30 -6.31
C SER A 47 20.61 -13.63 -5.03
N TRP A 48 20.16 -13.11 -3.89
CA TRP A 48 20.76 -13.34 -2.57
C TRP A 48 19.89 -14.21 -1.66
N ASN A 49 18.76 -14.74 -2.14
CA ASN A 49 17.75 -15.46 -1.36
C ASN A 49 17.19 -14.62 -0.18
N LEU A 50 16.98 -13.32 -0.42
CA LEU A 50 16.50 -12.35 0.59
C LEU A 50 15.13 -11.75 0.24
N GLU A 51 14.30 -12.45 -0.54
CA GLU A 51 13.00 -11.96 -1.03
C GLU A 51 12.08 -11.55 0.13
N ILE A 52 12.14 -12.29 1.24
CA ILE A 52 11.33 -12.02 2.44
C ILE A 52 11.61 -10.64 3.05
N VAL A 53 12.80 -10.09 2.83
CA VAL A 53 13.19 -8.76 3.33
C VAL A 53 12.39 -7.66 2.64
N ALA A 54 11.84 -7.91 1.44
CA ALA A 54 10.98 -6.95 0.74
C ALA A 54 9.71 -6.58 1.52
N VAL A 55 9.25 -7.43 2.46
CA VAL A 55 8.13 -7.13 3.36
C VAL A 55 8.43 -5.94 4.30
N LEU A 56 9.71 -5.62 4.53
CA LEU A 56 10.11 -4.47 5.34
C LEU A 56 9.94 -3.14 4.59
N ILE A 57 9.87 -3.15 3.26
CA ILE A 57 9.89 -1.92 2.44
C ILE A 57 8.74 -0.96 2.80
N PRO A 58 7.46 -1.40 2.90
CA PRO A 58 6.38 -0.49 3.28
C PRO A 58 6.55 0.09 4.69
N VAL A 59 7.15 -0.67 5.62
CA VAL A 59 7.43 -0.23 6.99
C VAL A 59 8.47 0.88 6.99
N LEU A 60 9.59 0.65 6.29
CA LEU A 60 10.68 1.62 6.19
C LEU A 60 10.20 2.92 5.53
N LEU A 61 9.45 2.79 4.44
CA LEU A 61 8.88 3.94 3.74
C LEU A 61 7.86 4.68 4.61
N PHE A 62 7.03 4.00 5.40
CA PHE A 62 6.10 4.65 6.33
C PHE A 62 6.81 5.57 7.33
N PHE A 63 7.87 5.07 7.98
CA PHE A 63 8.64 5.86 8.94
C PHE A 63 9.45 6.99 8.29
N LEU A 64 10.00 6.75 7.10
CA LEU A 64 10.76 7.75 6.35
C LEU A 64 9.86 8.85 5.74
N TRP A 65 8.63 8.49 5.36
CA TRP A 65 7.73 9.40 4.65
C TRP A 65 7.20 10.53 5.52
N ASN A 66 6.98 10.31 6.82
CA ASN A 66 6.54 11.36 7.72
C ASN A 66 7.13 11.22 9.13
N PRO A 67 8.42 11.58 9.33
CA PRO A 67 9.06 11.53 10.65
C PRO A 67 8.39 12.46 11.66
N GLY A 68 7.64 13.47 11.20
CA GLY A 68 6.86 14.37 12.05
C GLY A 68 5.78 13.67 12.87
N LEU A 69 5.36 12.45 12.49
CA LEU A 69 4.46 11.62 13.31
C LEU A 69 5.15 11.12 14.59
N LEU A 70 6.45 10.80 14.52
CA LEU A 70 7.22 10.29 15.66
C LEU A 70 7.83 11.41 16.50
N VAL A 71 8.39 12.42 15.84
CA VAL A 71 9.20 13.46 16.51
C VAL A 71 8.31 14.56 17.10
N SER A 72 7.36 15.06 16.32
CA SER A 72 6.60 16.29 16.63
C SER A 72 5.10 16.06 16.78
N GLU A 73 4.63 14.82 16.75
CA GLU A 73 3.20 14.45 16.83
C GLU A 73 2.32 15.27 15.88
N GLN A 74 2.80 15.46 14.65
CA GLN A 74 2.23 16.39 13.71
C GLN A 74 0.78 16.01 13.37
N SER A 75 -0.17 16.94 13.57
CA SER A 75 -1.60 16.74 13.29
C SER A 75 -2.04 17.13 11.88
N ARG A 76 -1.25 17.95 11.19
CA ARG A 76 -1.55 18.42 9.83
C ARG A 76 -0.94 17.50 8.78
N LEU A 77 -1.72 17.19 7.75
CA LEU A 77 -1.25 16.43 6.59
C LEU A 77 -0.20 17.26 5.81
N PRO A 78 0.99 16.71 5.52
CA PRO A 78 1.94 17.35 4.62
C PRO A 78 1.35 17.49 3.21
N ARG A 79 1.52 18.64 2.56
CA ARG A 79 1.03 18.86 1.17
C ARG A 79 1.59 17.85 0.18
N ARG A 80 2.83 17.38 0.39
CA ARG A 80 3.46 16.32 -0.40
C ARG A 80 2.66 15.01 -0.39
N THR A 81 2.00 14.68 0.72
CA THR A 81 1.17 13.47 0.83
C THR A 81 -0.07 13.58 -0.05
N LEU A 82 -0.67 14.76 -0.16
CA LEU A 82 -1.80 14.96 -1.07
C LEU A 82 -1.38 14.80 -2.54
N GLY A 83 -0.25 15.39 -2.92
CA GLY A 83 0.31 15.26 -4.26
C GLY A 83 0.63 13.82 -4.63
N ILE A 84 1.32 13.07 -3.75
CA ILE A 84 1.69 11.68 -4.04
C ILE A 84 0.46 10.79 -4.14
N VAL A 85 -0.55 10.97 -3.27
CA VAL A 85 -1.78 10.16 -3.32
C VAL A 85 -2.53 10.42 -4.62
N GLY A 86 -2.57 11.68 -5.09
CA GLY A 86 -3.11 12.03 -6.40
C GLY A 86 -2.41 11.31 -7.54
N VAL A 87 -1.08 11.39 -7.57
CA VAL A 87 -0.26 10.72 -8.60
C VAL A 87 -0.42 9.20 -8.55
N LEU A 88 -0.34 8.58 -7.37
CA LEU A 88 -0.48 7.14 -7.20
C LEU A 88 -1.88 6.65 -7.58
N THR A 89 -2.93 7.43 -7.30
CA THR A 89 -4.29 7.12 -7.74
C THR A 89 -4.37 7.06 -9.27
N LEU A 90 -3.83 8.07 -9.96
CA LEU A 90 -3.81 8.13 -11.42
C LEU A 90 -2.98 6.99 -12.03
N LEU A 91 -1.78 6.75 -11.48
CA LEU A 91 -0.93 5.65 -11.93
C LEU A 91 -1.63 4.31 -11.74
N SER A 92 -2.32 4.09 -10.61
CA SER A 92 -3.05 2.84 -10.37
C SER A 92 -4.20 2.64 -11.37
N MET A 93 -4.90 3.71 -11.78
CA MET A 93 -5.90 3.63 -12.83
C MET A 93 -5.28 3.24 -14.19
N VAL A 94 -4.17 3.90 -14.54
CA VAL A 94 -3.45 3.64 -15.80
C VAL A 94 -2.93 2.20 -15.84
N ASP A 95 -2.36 1.73 -14.74
CA ASP A 95 -1.89 0.36 -14.54
C ASP A 95 -3.00 -0.67 -14.78
N PHE A 96 -4.15 -0.51 -14.14
CA PHE A 96 -5.31 -1.37 -14.37
C PHE A 96 -5.81 -1.36 -15.83
N ILE A 97 -5.72 -0.23 -16.54
CA ILE A 97 -6.13 -0.14 -17.94
C ILE A 97 -5.19 -0.96 -18.83
N PHE A 98 -3.87 -0.85 -18.61
CA PHE A 98 -2.88 -1.59 -19.39
C PHE A 98 -2.89 -3.08 -19.09
N GLU A 99 -3.02 -3.45 -17.81
CA GLU A 99 -3.01 -4.85 -17.40
C GLU A 99 -4.37 -5.54 -17.57
N TRP A 100 -5.44 -4.84 -17.95
CA TRP A 100 -6.79 -5.41 -18.06
C TRP A 100 -6.85 -6.66 -18.95
N ASN A 101 -6.31 -6.56 -20.17
CA ASN A 101 -6.34 -7.65 -21.13
C ASN A 101 -5.49 -8.84 -20.66
N TYR A 102 -4.32 -8.57 -20.07
CA TYR A 102 -3.45 -9.59 -19.49
C TYR A 102 -4.14 -10.28 -18.31
N GLY A 103 -4.66 -9.53 -17.34
CA GLY A 103 -5.38 -10.08 -16.20
C GLY A 103 -6.59 -10.92 -16.64
N LEU A 104 -7.31 -10.51 -17.68
CA LEU A 104 -8.45 -11.27 -18.21
C LEU A 104 -7.99 -12.61 -18.80
N GLN A 105 -6.88 -12.62 -19.54
CA GLN A 105 -6.30 -13.80 -20.16
C GLN A 105 -5.74 -14.80 -19.13
N TYR A 106 -5.00 -14.33 -18.14
CA TYR A 106 -4.24 -15.19 -17.22
C TYR A 106 -4.93 -15.48 -15.87
N ARG A 107 -5.82 -14.60 -15.42
CA ARG A 107 -6.47 -14.71 -14.08
C ARG A 107 -8.00 -14.84 -14.16
N GLY A 108 -8.58 -14.42 -15.28
CA GLY A 108 -10.03 -14.46 -15.52
C GLY A 108 -10.80 -13.30 -14.88
N MET A 109 -12.02 -13.07 -15.38
CA MET A 109 -12.86 -11.91 -15.05
C MET A 109 -13.16 -11.78 -13.54
N ARG A 110 -13.46 -12.89 -12.86
CA ARG A 110 -13.84 -12.87 -11.44
C ARG A 110 -12.71 -12.35 -10.55
N HIS A 111 -11.47 -12.77 -10.83
CA HIS A 111 -10.30 -12.32 -10.09
C HIS A 111 -10.08 -10.82 -10.29
N LEU A 112 -10.12 -10.37 -11.55
CA LEU A 112 -9.89 -8.99 -11.93
C LEU A 112 -10.91 -8.03 -11.31
N LEU A 113 -12.20 -8.36 -11.38
CA LEU A 113 -13.25 -7.57 -10.72
C LEU A 113 -13.08 -7.51 -9.20
N THR A 114 -12.66 -8.61 -8.57
CA THR A 114 -12.42 -8.65 -7.12
C THR A 114 -11.30 -7.68 -6.73
N ILE A 115 -10.18 -7.73 -7.43
CA ILE A 115 -9.00 -6.87 -7.20
C ILE A 115 -9.32 -5.39 -7.49
N LEU A 116 -10.09 -5.11 -8.54
CA LEU A 116 -10.58 -3.77 -8.84
C LEU A 116 -11.46 -3.21 -7.71
N ILE A 117 -12.44 -3.97 -7.24
CA ILE A 117 -13.34 -3.56 -6.16
C ILE A 117 -12.55 -3.26 -4.88
N ILE A 118 -11.61 -4.13 -4.51
CA ILE A 118 -10.75 -3.94 -3.33
C ILE A 118 -9.93 -2.64 -3.47
N ASN A 119 -9.30 -2.41 -4.64
CA ASN A 119 -8.51 -1.21 -4.88
C ASN A 119 -9.35 0.07 -4.81
N VAL A 120 -10.52 0.08 -5.47
CA VAL A 120 -11.44 1.23 -5.46
C VAL A 120 -11.94 1.51 -4.04
N ALA A 121 -12.30 0.47 -3.26
CA ALA A 121 -12.72 0.63 -1.88
C ALA A 121 -11.62 1.20 -0.98
N MET A 122 -10.39 0.72 -1.14
CA MET A 122 -9.22 1.22 -0.41
C MET A 122 -8.90 2.67 -0.75
N LEU A 123 -8.91 3.03 -2.03
CA LEU A 123 -8.71 4.40 -2.48
C LEU A 123 -9.81 5.34 -1.98
N ALA A 124 -11.07 4.91 -2.04
CA ALA A 124 -12.19 5.69 -1.53
C ALA A 124 -12.04 5.96 -0.02
N LEU A 125 -11.66 4.94 0.76
CA LEU A 125 -11.41 5.07 2.19
C LEU A 125 -10.22 6.00 2.48
N LEU A 126 -9.15 5.91 1.67
CA LEU A 126 -7.98 6.78 1.78
C LEU A 126 -8.30 8.24 1.50
N TRP A 127 -8.99 8.51 0.41
CA TRP A 127 -9.44 9.86 0.08
C TRP A 127 -10.38 10.43 1.13
N TRP A 128 -11.29 9.61 1.66
CA TRP A 128 -12.15 10.01 2.77
C TRP A 128 -11.34 10.38 4.02
N ALA A 129 -10.36 9.57 4.41
CA ALA A 129 -9.49 9.84 5.55
C ALA A 129 -8.70 11.15 5.36
N ILE A 130 -8.16 11.38 4.16
CA ILE A 130 -7.45 12.60 3.79
C ILE A 130 -8.37 13.82 3.90
N VAL A 131 -9.57 13.76 3.29
CA VAL A 131 -10.56 14.84 3.39
C VAL A 131 -10.92 15.13 4.84
N ARG A 132 -11.01 14.08 5.68
CA ARG A 132 -11.27 14.21 7.11
C ARG A 132 -10.16 14.98 7.83
N VAL A 133 -8.89 14.64 7.57
CA VAL A 133 -7.72 15.37 8.12
C VAL A 133 -7.70 16.81 7.65
N LEU A 134 -7.95 17.06 6.36
CA LEU A 134 -7.93 18.41 5.79
C LEU A 134 -9.01 19.30 6.42
N ARG A 135 -10.20 18.76 6.69
CA ARG A 135 -11.30 19.49 7.33
C ARG A 135 -11.11 19.68 8.82
N ARG A 136 -10.57 18.68 9.52
CA ARG A 136 -10.31 18.72 10.98
C ARG A 136 -8.98 18.05 11.29
N PRO A 137 -7.87 18.81 11.27
CA PRO A 137 -6.54 18.27 11.55
C PRO A 137 -6.51 17.61 12.93
N SER A 138 -6.14 16.34 12.97
CA SER A 138 -5.90 15.61 14.20
C SER A 138 -4.76 14.63 13.98
N PHE A 139 -4.00 14.37 15.06
CA PHE A 139 -2.92 13.39 15.01
C PHE A 139 -3.43 12.01 14.59
N SER A 140 -4.54 11.54 15.18
CA SER A 140 -5.12 10.23 14.88
C SER A 140 -5.53 10.09 13.42
N TRP A 141 -6.17 11.12 12.84
CA TRP A 141 -6.56 11.08 11.43
C TRP A 141 -5.35 11.19 10.51
N ASN A 142 -4.33 11.98 10.88
CA ASN A 142 -3.09 12.09 10.12
C ASN A 142 -2.34 10.74 10.09
N LEU A 143 -2.21 10.09 11.26
CA LEU A 143 -1.64 8.76 11.40
C LEU A 143 -2.45 7.74 10.59
N PHE A 144 -3.78 7.72 10.75
CA PHE A 144 -4.66 6.80 10.04
C PHE A 144 -4.55 6.96 8.52
N SER A 145 -4.48 8.19 8.01
CA SER A 145 -4.36 8.45 6.56
C SER A 145 -3.03 7.94 6.00
N HIS A 146 -1.91 8.17 6.73
CA HIS A 146 -0.61 7.65 6.31
C HIS A 146 -0.56 6.13 6.43
N TRP A 147 -1.03 5.57 7.53
CA TRP A 147 -1.10 4.12 7.70
C TRP A 147 -1.92 3.49 6.58
N LEU A 148 -3.09 4.04 6.25
CA LEU A 148 -3.97 3.53 5.21
C LEU A 148 -3.35 3.63 3.81
N LEU A 149 -2.62 4.71 3.52
CA LEU A 149 -1.83 4.83 2.28
C LEU A 149 -0.83 3.67 2.16
N PHE A 150 -0.08 3.40 3.23
CA PHE A 150 0.91 2.33 3.22
C PHE A 150 0.29 0.93 3.29
N VAL A 151 -0.88 0.75 3.89
CA VAL A 151 -1.66 -0.51 3.80
C VAL A 151 -2.06 -0.78 2.36
N TRP A 152 -2.63 0.23 1.68
CA TRP A 152 -3.00 0.12 0.28
C TRP A 152 -1.79 -0.24 -0.59
N LEU A 153 -0.66 0.47 -0.43
CA LEU A 153 0.58 0.18 -1.14
C LEU A 153 1.14 -1.21 -0.81
N ALA A 154 1.20 -1.59 0.47
CA ALA A 154 1.79 -2.84 0.92
C ALA A 154 0.96 -4.08 0.54
N TRP A 155 -0.35 -3.90 0.34
CA TRP A 155 -1.24 -5.01 0.11
C TRP A 155 -1.70 -5.12 -1.34
N CYS A 156 -2.32 -4.10 -1.93
CA CYS A 156 -3.10 -4.28 -3.16
C CYS A 156 -2.91 -3.22 -4.25
N ALA A 157 -2.14 -2.17 -4.01
CA ALA A 157 -1.81 -1.20 -5.05
C ALA A 157 -0.88 -1.82 -6.10
N PHE A 158 -1.15 -1.53 -7.38
CA PHE A 158 -0.36 -2.03 -8.51
C PHE A 158 -0.18 -3.56 -8.47
N PRO A 159 -1.30 -4.32 -8.51
CA PRO A 159 -1.29 -5.77 -8.38
C PRO A 159 -0.59 -6.38 -9.60
N TYR A 160 0.25 -7.39 -9.40
CA TYR A 160 0.89 -8.06 -10.52
C TYR A 160 -0.09 -8.99 -11.25
N LEU A 161 -0.57 -8.58 -12.42
CA LEU A 161 -1.50 -9.41 -13.23
C LEU A 161 -0.81 -10.25 -14.32
N GLY A 162 0.52 -10.19 -14.42
CA GLY A 162 1.33 -10.88 -15.43
C GLY A 162 1.67 -12.36 -15.13
N GLU A 163 2.47 -12.93 -16.04
CA GLU A 163 3.08 -14.26 -15.89
C GLU A 163 4.20 -14.21 -14.85
N LEU A 164 4.15 -15.07 -13.83
CA LEU A 164 5.30 -15.24 -12.94
C LEU A 164 6.48 -15.81 -13.77
N PRO A 165 7.71 -15.28 -13.61
CA PRO A 165 8.89 -15.85 -14.27
C PRO A 165 9.20 -17.28 -13.79
#